data_AF-A0A974YQ26-F1
#
_entry.id   AF-A0A974YQ26-F1
#
_cell.length_a   1.000
_cell.length_b   1.000
_cell.length_c   1.000
_cell.angle_alpha   90.00
_cell.angle_beta   90.00
_cell.angle_gamma   90.00
#
_symmetry.space_group_name_H-M   'P 1'
#
loop_
_entity.id
_entity.type
_entity.pdbx_description
1 polymer ?
#
loop_
_entity_poly.entity_id
_entity_poly.type
_entity_poly.pdbx_seq_one_letter_code
_entity_poly.pdbx_strand_id
1 'polypeptide(L)'
;MTIENTSNNAVLHSVFSVRATRDEGVYILDVDLTDMNGERYRCDYVSAPDDTFGLGPVIRQWLIDNEGSYEIAPFVAPTVEELRASMLPLSRVAFRTAFKNAGMTTAVIIAAVMSVADDSEQEDLQIAWEDAQSFNRLDPLVVLIALRAGKTAEEIDAIWSAATAT
;
A
#
# COMPACT_ATOMS: atom_id res chain seq x y z
N MET A 1 -40.20 20.35 -18.92
CA MET A 1 -38.92 20.03 -19.58
C MET A 1 -37.86 20.82 -18.84
N THR A 2 -37.27 20.23 -17.82
CA THR A 2 -36.29 20.89 -16.96
C THR A 2 -34.93 20.71 -17.61
N ILE A 3 -34.30 21.81 -18.02
CA ILE A 3 -32.91 21.78 -18.46
C ILE A 3 -32.08 21.94 -17.18
N GLU A 4 -31.67 20.83 -16.60
CA GLU A 4 -30.61 20.83 -15.59
C GLU A 4 -29.28 21.01 -16.33
N ASN A 5 -28.77 22.24 -16.30
CA ASN A 5 -27.43 22.54 -16.78
C ASN A 5 -26.45 22.43 -15.61
N THR A 6 -26.08 21.21 -15.26
CA THR A 6 -24.98 20.92 -14.32
C THR A 6 -23.70 20.79 -15.13
N SER A 7 -22.92 21.87 -15.22
CA SER A 7 -21.52 21.77 -15.60
C SER A 7 -20.76 21.05 -14.47
N ASN A 8 -20.89 19.71 -14.41
CA ASN A 8 -20.18 18.81 -13.49
C ASN A 8 -18.71 18.64 -13.92
N ASN A 9 -17.99 19.75 -14.10
CA ASN A 9 -16.57 19.68 -14.41
C ASN A 9 -15.77 19.74 -13.11
N ALA A 10 -14.85 18.79 -12.96
CA ALA A 10 -13.85 18.85 -11.90
C ALA A 10 -13.02 20.14 -12.02
N VAL A 11 -12.62 20.72 -10.89
CA VAL A 11 -11.91 22.00 -10.81
C VAL A 11 -10.65 21.84 -9.99
N LEU A 12 -9.52 22.31 -10.52
CA LEU A 12 -8.27 22.43 -9.77
C LEU A 12 -8.23 23.80 -9.07
N HIS A 13 -8.09 23.83 -7.74
CA HIS A 13 -8.00 25.07 -6.96
C HIS A 13 -6.57 25.45 -6.65
N SER A 14 -5.74 24.49 -6.24
CA SER A 14 -4.35 24.74 -5.83
C SER A 14 -3.48 23.49 -5.98
N VAL A 15 -2.20 23.72 -6.26
CA VAL A 15 -1.14 22.70 -6.25
C VAL A 15 -0.16 23.07 -5.13
N PHE A 16 0.08 22.13 -4.22
CA PHE A 16 0.96 22.34 -3.06
C PHE A 16 2.36 21.77 -3.26
N SER A 17 2.48 20.66 -3.99
CA SER A 17 3.78 20.06 -4.31
C SER A 17 3.71 19.23 -5.59
N VAL A 18 4.87 19.03 -6.22
CA VAL A 18 5.06 18.15 -7.37
C VAL A 18 6.21 17.20 -7.06
N ARG A 19 5.99 15.91 -7.26
CA ARG A 19 6.97 14.85 -6.97
C ARG A 19 7.14 13.96 -8.19
N ALA A 20 8.38 13.64 -8.54
CA ALA A 20 8.67 12.67 -9.58
C ALA A 20 8.29 11.26 -9.13
N THR A 21 7.89 10.45 -10.10
CA THR A 21 7.72 9.01 -9.90
C THR A 21 8.90 8.25 -10.52
N ARG A 22 8.83 6.91 -10.50
CA ARG A 22 9.80 6.07 -11.22
C ARG A 22 9.71 6.28 -12.73
N ASP A 23 8.53 6.61 -13.25
CA ASP A 23 8.28 6.73 -14.68
C ASP A 23 8.50 8.16 -15.15
N GLU A 24 9.26 8.31 -16.23
CA GLU A 24 9.62 9.62 -16.78
C GLU A 24 8.37 10.38 -17.22
N GLY A 25 8.28 11.66 -16.85
CA GLY A 25 7.15 12.53 -17.20
C GLY A 25 5.86 12.28 -16.42
N VAL A 26 5.85 11.29 -15.52
CA VAL A 26 4.75 11.00 -14.60
C VAL A 26 5.04 11.62 -13.22
N TYR A 27 4.08 12.39 -12.71
CA TYR A 27 4.22 13.13 -11.46
C TYR A 27 3.10 12.80 -10.48
N ILE A 28 3.39 12.86 -9.18
CA ILE A 28 2.39 12.91 -8.11
C ILE A 28 2.30 14.35 -7.62
N LEU A 29 1.11 14.93 -7.69
CA LEU A 29 0.83 16.28 -7.20
C LEU A 29 -0.05 16.21 -5.97
N ASP A 30 0.31 16.95 -4.93
CA ASP A 30 -0.60 17.21 -3.81
C ASP A 30 -1.46 18.42 -4.17
N VAL A 31 -2.76 18.20 -4.36
CA VAL A 31 -3.69 19.18 -4.93
C VAL A 31 -4.94 19.33 -4.08
N ASP A 32 -5.52 20.53 -4.10
CA ASP A 32 -6.89 20.79 -3.67
C ASP A 32 -7.77 20.94 -4.91
N LEU A 33 -8.80 20.10 -5.01
CA LEU A 33 -9.67 20.01 -6.18
C LEU A 33 -11.13 19.84 -5.77
N THR A 34 -12.03 20.14 -6.69
CA THR A 34 -13.43 19.70 -6.65
C THR A 34 -13.62 18.60 -7.69
N ASP A 35 -14.18 17.47 -7.31
CA ASP A 35 -14.41 16.35 -8.22
C ASP A 35 -15.69 16.50 -9.07
N MET A 36 -16.00 15.50 -9.89
CA MET A 36 -17.19 15.50 -10.75
C MET A 36 -18.52 15.37 -9.97
N ASN A 37 -18.46 14.96 -8.70
CA ASN A 37 -19.61 14.91 -7.80
C ASN A 37 -19.81 16.25 -7.07
N GLY A 38 -18.91 17.23 -7.28
CA GLY A 38 -18.94 18.52 -6.62
C GLY A 38 -18.30 18.51 -5.23
N GLU A 39 -17.64 17.43 -4.82
CA GLU A 39 -16.97 17.33 -3.53
C GLU A 39 -15.58 17.96 -3.61
N ARG A 40 -15.26 18.88 -2.69
CA ARG A 40 -13.94 19.51 -2.61
C ARG A 40 -13.08 18.84 -1.55
N TYR A 41 -11.87 18.45 -1.92
CA TYR A 41 -10.92 17.82 -1.02
C TYR A 41 -9.49 17.97 -1.52
N ARG A 42 -8.54 17.71 -0.60
CA ARG A 42 -7.12 17.61 -0.89
C ARG A 42 -6.72 16.15 -1.08
N CYS A 43 -5.97 15.84 -2.13
CA CYS A 43 -5.48 14.49 -2.39
C CYS A 43 -4.16 14.50 -3.18
N ASP A 44 -3.52 13.33 -3.22
CA ASP A 44 -2.48 13.04 -4.19
C ASP A 44 -3.11 12.68 -5.55
N TYR A 45 -2.73 13.41 -6.60
CA TYR A 45 -3.16 13.21 -7.98
C TYR A 45 -1.98 12.72 -8.83
N VAL A 46 -2.18 11.63 -9.57
CA VAL A 46 -1.17 11.11 -10.51
C VAL A 46 -1.37 11.75 -11.88
N SER A 47 -0.40 12.53 -12.34
CA SER A 47 -0.40 13.13 -13.67
C SER A 47 0.46 12.32 -14.63
N ALA A 48 -0.21 11.56 -15.51
CA ALA A 48 0.43 10.93 -16.66
C ALA A 48 0.41 11.85 -17.88
N PRO A 49 1.43 11.82 -18.76
CA PRO A 49 1.52 12.72 -19.91
C PRO A 49 0.44 12.46 -20.97
N ASP A 50 -0.14 11.26 -20.99
CA ASP A 50 -1.17 10.80 -21.93
C ASP A 50 -2.58 10.77 -21.32
N ASP A 51 -2.76 11.21 -20.07
CA ASP A 51 -4.07 11.29 -19.42
C ASP A 51 -4.90 12.45 -20.01
N THR A 52 -5.89 12.09 -20.84
CA THR A 52 -6.83 13.04 -21.45
C THR A 52 -8.13 13.22 -20.67
N PHE A 53 -8.29 12.57 -19.52
CA PHE A 53 -9.56 12.53 -18.78
C PHE A 53 -9.54 13.42 -17.54
N GLY A 54 -10.73 13.82 -17.09
CA GLY A 54 -10.91 14.56 -15.84
C GLY A 54 -10.02 15.80 -15.73
N LEU A 55 -9.23 15.88 -14.66
CA LEU A 55 -8.29 16.98 -14.41
C LEU A 55 -6.93 16.79 -15.06
N GLY A 56 -6.66 15.66 -15.73
CA GLY A 56 -5.38 15.36 -16.38
C GLY A 56 -4.91 16.51 -17.29
N PRO A 57 -5.70 16.94 -18.29
CA PRO A 57 -5.33 18.05 -19.16
C PRO A 57 -5.12 19.38 -18.42
N VAL A 58 -5.93 19.67 -17.40
CA VAL A 58 -5.83 20.91 -16.61
C VAL A 58 -4.55 20.93 -15.79
N ILE A 59 -4.21 19.82 -15.15
CA ILE A 59 -2.97 19.67 -14.38
C ILE A 59 -1.74 19.74 -15.30
N ARG A 60 -1.78 19.09 -16.47
CA ARG A 60 -0.69 19.18 -17.45
C ARG A 60 -0.48 20.60 -17.92
N GLN A 61 -1.55 21.34 -18.22
CA GLN A 61 -1.44 22.74 -18.60
C GLN A 61 -0.88 23.58 -17.44
N TRP A 62 -1.33 23.36 -16.21
CA TRP A 62 -0.80 24.05 -15.03
C TRP A 62 0.71 23.83 -14.86
N LEU A 63 1.20 22.60 -15.03
CA LEU A 63 2.63 22.28 -14.93
C LEU A 63 3.48 23.05 -15.96
N ILE A 64 2.95 23.27 -17.17
CA ILE A 64 3.60 24.06 -18.23
C ILE A 64 3.56 25.55 -17.88
N ASP A 65 2.39 26.06 -17.50
CA ASP A 65 2.20 27.49 -17.24
C ASP A 65 2.98 27.98 -16.01
N ASN A 66 3.33 27.07 -15.09
CA ASN A 66 4.03 27.36 -13.84
C ASN A 66 5.47 26.81 -13.84
N GLU A 67 6.02 26.47 -15.01
CA GLU A 67 7.39 25.98 -15.12
C GLU A 67 8.38 26.97 -14.47
N GLY A 68 9.25 26.46 -13.60
CA GLY A 68 10.23 27.26 -12.84
C GLY A 68 9.68 27.92 -11.57
N SER A 69 8.37 27.87 -11.30
CA SER A 69 7.78 28.36 -10.03
C SER A 69 7.57 27.27 -8.98
N TYR A 70 7.85 26.01 -9.31
CA TYR A 70 7.81 24.86 -8.40
C TYR A 70 9.08 24.03 -8.53
N GLU A 71 9.43 23.32 -7.47
CA GLU A 71 10.47 22.30 -7.48
C GLU A 71 9.84 20.92 -7.61
N ILE A 72 10.43 20.07 -8.45
CA ILE A 72 10.05 18.66 -8.55
C ILE A 72 10.88 17.90 -7.53
N ALA A 73 10.25 17.41 -6.45
CA ALA A 73 10.95 16.55 -5.51
C ALA A 73 11.35 15.24 -6.22
N PRO A 74 12.59 14.74 -6.04
CA PRO A 74 13.06 13.55 -6.72
C PRO A 74 12.29 12.30 -6.26
N PHE A 75 12.22 11.30 -7.13
CA PHE A 75 11.69 10.00 -6.78
C PHE A 75 12.62 9.32 -5.76
N VAL A 76 12.04 8.87 -4.65
CA VAL A 76 12.70 8.01 -3.68
C VAL A 76 12.05 6.64 -3.76
N ALA A 77 12.82 5.63 -4.15
CA ALA A 77 12.32 4.27 -4.17
C ALA A 77 11.97 3.81 -2.75
N PRO A 78 10.83 3.12 -2.54
CA PRO A 78 10.50 2.56 -1.24
C PRO A 78 11.58 1.58 -0.80
N THR A 79 11.89 1.61 0.49
CA THR A 79 12.77 0.65 1.14
C THR A 79 12.15 -0.75 1.12
N VAL A 80 12.97 -1.77 1.35
CA VAL A 80 12.50 -3.17 1.42
C VAL A 80 11.44 -3.35 2.53
N GLU A 81 11.59 -2.67 3.66
CA GLU A 81 10.60 -2.74 4.74
C GLU A 81 9.28 -2.05 4.40
N GLU A 82 9.32 -0.91 3.70
CA GLU A 82 8.11 -0.26 3.19
C GLU A 82 7.40 -1.14 2.15
N LEU A 83 8.15 -1.83 1.29
CA LEU A 83 7.59 -2.80 0.35
C LEU A 83 6.90 -3.95 1.10
N ARG A 84 7.51 -4.50 2.16
CA ARG A 84 6.91 -5.54 3.01
C ARG A 84 5.64 -5.04 3.71
N ALA A 85 5.67 -3.83 4.24
CA ALA A 85 4.51 -3.21 4.88
C ALA A 85 3.34 -3.00 3.90
N SER A 86 3.63 -2.79 2.61
CA SER A 86 2.64 -2.62 1.55
C SER A 86 2.09 -3.93 0.96
N MET A 87 2.63 -5.09 1.36
CA MET A 87 2.13 -6.38 0.87
C MET A 87 0.69 -6.62 1.32
N LEU A 88 -0.13 -7.15 0.41
CA LEU A 88 -1.53 -7.47 0.73
C LEU A 88 -1.59 -8.45 1.91
N PRO A 89 -2.51 -8.22 2.87
CA PRO A 89 -2.70 -9.14 3.97
C PRO A 89 -3.24 -10.48 3.46
N LEU A 90 -2.76 -11.57 4.06
CA LEU A 90 -3.30 -12.90 3.80
C LEU A 90 -4.47 -13.17 4.73
N SER A 91 -5.57 -13.71 4.18
CA SER A 91 -6.63 -14.28 5.01
C SER A 91 -6.07 -15.43 5.86
N ARG A 92 -6.73 -15.73 6.98
CA ARG A 92 -6.36 -16.85 7.85
C ARG A 92 -6.13 -18.16 7.09
N VAL A 93 -7.00 -18.48 6.13
CA VAL A 93 -6.93 -19.73 5.35
C VAL A 93 -5.75 -19.69 4.38
N ALA A 94 -5.55 -18.56 3.67
CA ALA A 94 -4.42 -18.39 2.76
C ALA A 94 -3.08 -18.46 3.50
N PHE A 95 -2.96 -17.75 4.63
CA PHE A 95 -1.79 -17.78 5.50
C PHE A 95 -1.45 -19.21 5.96
N ARG A 96 -2.41 -19.90 6.59
CA ARG A 96 -2.21 -21.27 7.10
C ARG A 96 -1.85 -22.25 5.97
N THR A 97 -2.46 -22.10 4.79
CA THR A 97 -2.19 -22.98 3.64
C THR A 97 -0.79 -22.73 3.07
N ALA A 98 -0.43 -21.48 2.82
CA ALA A 98 0.87 -21.10 2.27
C ALA A 98 2.02 -21.52 3.20
N PHE A 99 1.87 -21.23 4.50
CA PHE A 99 2.89 -21.58 5.49
C PHE A 99 3.04 -23.08 5.66
N LYS A 100 1.93 -23.84 5.68
CA LYS A 100 1.97 -25.31 5.69
C LYS A 100 2.70 -25.86 4.47
N ASN A 101 2.42 -25.36 3.28
CA ASN A 101 3.07 -25.81 2.04
C ASN A 101 4.57 -25.50 2.02
N ALA A 102 4.99 -24.45 2.73
CA ALA A 102 6.40 -24.10 2.95
C ALA A 102 7.07 -24.85 4.14
N GLY A 103 6.37 -25.81 4.76
CA GLY A 103 6.90 -26.59 5.89
C GLY A 103 6.70 -25.95 7.28
N MET A 104 6.14 -24.75 7.36
CA MET A 104 5.79 -24.06 8.61
C MET A 104 4.40 -24.55 9.08
N THR A 105 4.36 -25.78 9.57
CA THR A 105 3.13 -26.44 10.03
C THR A 105 2.58 -25.81 11.32
N THR A 106 1.32 -26.09 11.65
CA THR A 106 0.71 -25.69 12.93
C THR A 106 1.57 -26.05 14.15
N ALA A 107 2.23 -27.21 14.14
CA ALA A 107 3.10 -27.63 15.24
C ALA A 107 4.33 -26.71 15.38
N VAL A 108 4.92 -26.27 14.25
CA VAL A 108 6.03 -25.31 14.24
C VAL A 108 5.57 -23.95 14.77
N ILE A 109 4.37 -23.51 14.39
CA ILE A 109 3.80 -22.23 14.83
C ILE A 109 3.56 -22.23 16.34
N ILE A 110 2.89 -23.27 16.87
CA ILE A 110 2.67 -23.43 18.31
C ILE A 110 4.00 -23.48 19.06
N ALA A 111 4.97 -24.24 18.57
CA ALA A 111 6.30 -24.31 19.18
C ALA A 111 7.07 -22.98 19.13
N ALA A 112 6.80 -22.12 18.14
CA ALA A 112 7.36 -20.78 18.07
C ALA A 112 6.77 -19.88 19.16
N VAL A 113 5.43 -19.85 19.25
CA VAL A 113 4.71 -19.07 20.28
C VAL A 113 5.11 -19.51 21.69
N MET A 114 5.13 -20.81 21.97
CA MET A 114 5.53 -21.36 23.28
C MET A 114 7.02 -21.14 23.63
N SER A 115 7.84 -20.65 22.70
CA SER A 115 9.26 -20.35 22.98
C SER A 115 9.49 -18.92 23.44
N VAL A 116 8.46 -18.07 23.43
CA VAL A 116 8.49 -16.70 23.94
C VAL A 116 8.54 -16.75 25.47
N ALA A 117 9.48 -16.02 26.06
CA ALA A 117 9.73 -16.07 27.51
C ALA A 117 8.86 -15.11 28.32
N ASP A 118 8.36 -14.04 27.68
CA ASP A 118 7.44 -13.11 28.30
C ASP A 118 6.00 -13.65 28.17
N ASP A 119 5.37 -13.94 29.31
CA ASP A 119 4.04 -14.56 29.33
C ASP A 119 2.97 -13.67 28.67
N SER A 120 3.11 -12.35 28.77
CA SER A 120 2.15 -11.40 28.16
C SER A 120 2.29 -11.38 26.64
N GLU A 121 3.52 -11.30 26.11
CA GLU A 121 3.80 -11.37 24.67
C GLU A 121 3.38 -12.73 24.10
N GLN A 122 3.63 -13.82 24.84
CA GLN A 122 3.19 -15.15 24.45
C GLN A 122 1.67 -15.23 24.34
N GLU A 123 0.92 -14.68 25.30
CA GLU A 123 -0.54 -14.64 25.28
C GLU A 123 -1.05 -13.85 24.07
N ASP A 124 -0.49 -12.67 23.79
CA ASP A 124 -0.86 -11.84 22.62
C ASP A 124 -0.65 -12.59 21.30
N LEU A 125 0.48 -13.30 21.16
CA LEU A 125 0.79 -14.10 19.98
C LEU A 125 -0.14 -15.32 19.84
N GLN A 126 -0.53 -15.92 20.96
CA GLN A 126 -1.49 -17.01 20.97
C GLN A 126 -2.89 -16.52 20.53
N ILE A 127 -3.35 -15.40 21.07
CA ILE A 127 -4.61 -14.75 20.65
C ILE A 127 -4.55 -14.42 19.16
N ALA A 128 -3.46 -13.81 18.67
CA ALA A 128 -3.31 -13.51 17.25
C ALA A 128 -3.42 -14.79 16.39
N TRP A 129 -2.77 -15.88 16.79
CA TRP A 129 -2.86 -17.16 16.08
C TRP A 129 -4.27 -17.78 16.07
N GLU A 130 -4.99 -17.64 17.18
CA GLU A 130 -6.32 -18.24 17.41
C GLU A 130 -7.47 -17.40 16.86
N ASP A 131 -7.35 -16.07 16.84
CA ASP A 131 -8.47 -15.15 16.56
C ASP A 131 -8.28 -14.20 15.35
N ALA A 132 -7.04 -13.92 14.91
CA ALA A 132 -6.82 -13.03 13.77
C ALA A 132 -7.41 -13.58 12.45
N GLN A 133 -8.18 -12.77 11.74
CA GLN A 133 -8.82 -13.13 10.47
C GLN A 133 -7.93 -12.89 9.26
N SER A 134 -6.93 -12.03 9.41
CA SER A 134 -5.93 -11.70 8.41
C SER A 134 -4.58 -11.46 9.09
N PHE A 135 -3.51 -11.69 8.35
CA PHE A 135 -2.14 -11.43 8.78
C PHE A 135 -1.47 -10.51 7.78
N ASN A 136 -0.71 -9.53 8.27
CA ASN A 136 0.19 -8.70 7.47
C ASN A 136 1.60 -9.30 7.49
N ARG A 137 2.39 -8.96 6.47
CA ARG A 137 3.74 -9.51 6.30
C ARG A 137 4.68 -9.21 7.48
N LEU A 138 4.49 -8.08 8.14
CA LEU A 138 5.32 -7.60 9.26
C LEU A 138 4.71 -7.89 10.65
N ASP A 139 3.61 -8.64 10.74
CA ASP A 139 3.02 -8.97 12.04
C ASP A 139 4.03 -9.75 12.91
N PRO A 140 4.10 -9.49 14.22
CA PRO A 140 5.07 -10.13 15.13
C PRO A 140 5.06 -11.66 15.06
N LEU A 141 3.86 -12.26 14.97
CA LEU A 141 3.69 -13.71 14.82
C LEU A 141 4.36 -14.25 13.56
N VAL A 142 4.26 -13.54 12.44
CA VAL A 142 4.84 -13.94 11.14
C VAL A 142 6.37 -13.94 11.24
N VAL A 143 6.93 -12.87 11.80
CA VAL A 143 8.38 -12.71 11.99
C VAL A 143 8.92 -13.82 12.90
N LEU A 144 8.23 -14.11 14.00
CA LEU A 144 8.60 -15.16 14.94
C LEU A 144 8.59 -16.55 14.31
N ILE A 145 7.55 -16.88 13.54
CA ILE A 145 7.44 -18.18 12.85
C ILE A 145 8.57 -18.34 11.83
N ALA A 146 8.84 -17.29 11.04
CA ALA A 146 9.92 -17.31 10.04
C ALA A 146 11.28 -17.58 10.69
N LEU A 147 11.59 -16.86 11.77
CA LEU A 147 12.83 -17.06 12.53
C LEU A 147 12.92 -18.49 13.08
N ARG A 148 11.85 -19.00 13.68
CA ARG A 148 11.80 -20.36 14.24
C ARG A 148 11.98 -21.43 13.17
N ALA A 149 11.44 -21.21 11.98
CA ALA A 149 11.55 -22.11 10.84
C ALA A 149 12.89 -21.99 10.09
N GLY A 150 13.77 -21.07 10.50
CA GLY A 150 15.04 -20.81 9.81
C GLY A 150 14.84 -20.22 8.41
N LYS A 151 13.74 -19.49 8.19
CA LYS A 151 13.42 -18.83 6.93
C LYS A 151 13.95 -17.40 6.91
N THR A 152 14.53 -17.02 5.78
CA THR A 152 14.92 -15.64 5.49
C THR A 152 13.70 -14.78 5.17
N ALA A 153 13.85 -13.46 5.30
CA ALA A 153 12.75 -12.55 4.99
C ALA A 153 12.35 -12.64 3.51
N GLU A 154 13.31 -12.85 2.62
CA GLU A 154 13.10 -12.99 1.17
C GLU A 154 12.34 -14.28 0.82
N GLU A 155 12.59 -15.39 1.54
CA GLU A 155 11.80 -16.61 1.39
C GLU A 155 10.34 -16.41 1.81
N ILE A 156 10.10 -15.68 2.91
CA ILE A 156 8.73 -15.36 3.35
C ILE A 156 8.07 -14.42 2.34
N ASP A 157 8.78 -13.43 1.79
CA ASP A 157 8.26 -12.51 0.75
C ASP A 157 7.79 -13.29 -0.49
N ALA A 158 8.53 -14.32 -0.90
CA ALA A 158 8.16 -15.21 -2.00
C ALA A 158 6.92 -16.06 -1.69
N ILE A 159 6.85 -16.64 -0.48
CA ILE A 159 5.66 -17.39 -0.02
C ILE A 159 4.43 -16.49 0.03
N TRP A 160 4.60 -15.25 0.52
CA TRP A 160 3.53 -14.27 0.64
C TRP A 160 2.97 -13.88 -0.72
N SER A 161 3.87 -13.52 -1.64
CA SER A 161 3.50 -13.09 -3.00
C SER A 161 2.80 -14.20 -3.79
N ALA A 162 3.23 -15.45 -3.63
CA ALA A 162 2.56 -16.61 -4.24
C ALA A 162 1.15 -16.82 -3.68
N ALA A 163 0.93 -16.52 -2.39
CA ALA A 163 -0.36 -16.68 -1.72
C ALA A 163 -1.37 -15.56 -2.01
N THR A 164 -0.90 -14.38 -2.43
CA THR A 164 -1.76 -13.26 -2.85
C THR A 164 -2.15 -13.31 -4.33
N ALA A 165 -1.53 -14.19 -5.13
CA ALA A 165 -1.75 -14.27 -6.58
C ALA A 165 -2.96 -15.16 -6.98
N THR A 166 -3.72 -15.66 -6.00
CA THR A 166 -4.91 -16.53 -6.16
C THR A 166 -6.18 -15.80 -5.80
#